data_AF-A0A1W0A4E5-F1
#
_entry.id   AF-A0A1W0A4E5-F1
#
_cell.length_a   1.000
_cell.length_b   1.000
_cell.length_c   1.000
_cell.angle_alpha   90.00
_cell.angle_beta   90.00
_cell.angle_gamma   90.00
#
_symmetry.space_group_name_H-M   'P 1'
#
loop_
_entity.id
_entity.type
_entity.pdbx_description
1 polymer ?
#
loop_
_entity_poly.entity_id
_entity_poly.type
_entity_poly.pdbx_seq_one_letter_code
_entity_poly.pdbx_strand_id
1 'polypeptide(L)'
;MTFSVHVCRSCRYENAAYALLTKTNVKKRFLLADSTLNSMPCLRKPNPKHERFAPLKLYLTKACETKCIDIYGSMEKMIEEKEKREKNQYEKAVSRTKSVIKGYGKRKATSTNSATRSKKTKDVEEHQHEYIQEVEQDNGLWLKTCACGLSVTFHKL
;
A
#
# COMPACT_ATOMS: atom_id res chain seq x y z
N MET A 1 -38.64 -20.82 -6.13
CA MET A 1 -38.45 -19.83 -5.04
C MET A 1 -37.05 -20.03 -4.44
N THR A 2 -36.17 -19.05 -4.49
CA THR A 2 -34.72 -19.23 -4.21
C THR A 2 -34.35 -19.43 -2.73
N PHE A 3 -35.18 -18.99 -1.80
CA PHE A 3 -34.87 -18.99 -0.35
C PHE A 3 -35.79 -19.88 0.49
N SER A 4 -36.74 -20.60 -0.12
CA SER A 4 -37.74 -21.44 0.58
C SER A 4 -38.43 -20.75 1.76
N VAL A 5 -38.76 -19.45 1.63
CA VAL A 5 -39.50 -18.68 2.64
C VAL A 5 -40.82 -18.19 2.05
N HIS A 6 -41.91 -18.42 2.76
CA HIS A 6 -43.25 -17.94 2.43
C HIS A 6 -43.56 -16.70 3.25
N VAL A 7 -43.59 -15.54 2.60
CA VAL A 7 -43.86 -14.24 3.23
C VAL A 7 -44.82 -13.47 2.32
N CYS A 8 -45.83 -12.82 2.90
CA CYS A 8 -46.71 -11.95 2.13
C CYS A 8 -45.95 -10.74 1.56
N ARG A 9 -46.54 -10.05 0.58
CA ARG A 9 -45.88 -8.92 -0.10
C ARG A 9 -45.54 -7.79 0.89
N SER A 10 -46.43 -7.46 1.82
CA SER A 10 -46.22 -6.37 2.79
C SER A 10 -45.06 -6.69 3.75
N CYS A 11 -45.10 -7.85 4.40
CA CYS A 11 -44.06 -8.26 5.35
C CYS A 11 -42.67 -8.40 4.70
N ARG A 12 -42.60 -8.69 3.39
CA ARG A 12 -41.33 -8.75 2.66
C ARG A 12 -40.59 -7.41 2.64
N TYR A 13 -41.31 -6.29 2.60
CA TYR A 13 -40.72 -4.95 2.49
C TYR A 13 -40.67 -4.22 3.84
N GLU A 14 -41.63 -4.48 4.73
CA GLU A 14 -41.70 -3.83 6.05
C GLU A 14 -40.70 -4.42 7.05
N ASN A 15 -40.37 -5.71 6.93
CA ASN A 15 -39.51 -6.39 7.90
C ASN A 15 -38.07 -6.53 7.37
N ALA A 16 -37.11 -5.93 8.10
CA ALA A 16 -35.70 -5.95 7.76
C ALA A 16 -35.09 -7.37 7.69
N ALA A 17 -35.67 -8.34 8.40
CA ALA A 17 -35.23 -9.74 8.35
C ALA A 17 -35.41 -10.36 6.96
N TYR A 18 -36.38 -9.88 6.17
CA TYR A 18 -36.63 -10.36 4.80
C TYR A 18 -35.98 -9.49 3.72
N ALA A 19 -35.23 -8.46 4.11
CA ALA A 19 -34.48 -7.65 3.18
C ALA A 19 -33.37 -8.48 2.49
N LEU A 20 -33.01 -8.08 1.27
CA LEU A 20 -31.91 -8.68 0.53
C LEU A 20 -30.66 -7.82 0.67
N LEU A 21 -29.56 -8.44 1.05
CA LEU A 21 -28.25 -7.81 1.19
C LEU A 21 -27.28 -8.29 0.11
N THR A 22 -26.47 -7.38 -0.40
CA THR A 22 -25.40 -7.74 -1.33
C THR A 22 -24.31 -8.54 -0.62
N LYS A 23 -23.58 -9.38 -1.36
CA LYS A 23 -22.42 -10.14 -0.83
C LYS A 23 -21.47 -9.28 0.02
N THR A 24 -21.16 -8.07 -0.43
CA THR A 24 -20.27 -7.14 0.28
C THR A 24 -20.87 -6.64 1.59
N ASN A 25 -22.18 -6.34 1.62
CA ASN A 25 -22.87 -5.93 2.83
C ASN A 25 -22.97 -7.06 3.85
N VAL A 26 -23.24 -8.29 3.40
CA VAL A 26 -23.28 -9.47 4.28
C VAL A 26 -21.94 -9.68 4.98
N LYS A 27 -20.83 -9.65 4.23
CA LYS A 27 -19.49 -9.77 4.80
C LYS A 27 -19.19 -8.70 5.85
N LYS A 28 -19.58 -7.44 5.58
CA LYS A 28 -19.35 -6.33 6.50
C LYS A 28 -20.21 -6.41 7.77
N ARG A 29 -21.45 -6.89 7.65
CA ARG A 29 -22.42 -6.94 8.77
C ARG A 29 -22.26 -8.19 9.63
N PHE A 30 -22.00 -9.35 9.03
CA PHE A 30 -22.04 -10.66 9.71
C PHE A 30 -20.68 -11.37 9.77
N LEU A 31 -19.62 -10.75 9.24
CA LEU A 31 -18.26 -11.32 9.17
C LEU A 31 -18.17 -12.73 8.54
N LEU A 32 -19.15 -13.11 7.71
CA LEU A 32 -19.19 -14.42 7.05
C LEU A 32 -18.09 -14.56 5.98
N ALA A 33 -17.43 -15.72 5.97
CA ALA A 33 -16.42 -16.05 4.98
C ALA A 33 -17.01 -16.33 3.59
N ASP A 34 -16.18 -16.22 2.55
CA ASP A 34 -16.59 -16.50 1.17
C ASP A 34 -17.03 -17.95 0.95
N SER A 35 -16.40 -18.90 1.64
CA SER A 35 -16.75 -20.32 1.60
C SER A 35 -18.20 -20.52 2.05
N THR A 36 -18.56 -20.00 3.21
CA THR A 36 -19.93 -20.06 3.77
C THR A 36 -20.93 -19.33 2.86
N LEU A 37 -20.56 -18.16 2.32
CA LEU A 37 -21.44 -17.41 1.43
C LEU A 37 -21.70 -18.15 0.12
N ASN A 38 -20.73 -18.89 -0.40
CA ASN A 38 -20.89 -19.65 -1.64
C ASN A 38 -21.78 -20.89 -1.48
N SER A 39 -21.88 -21.48 -0.27
CA SER A 39 -22.79 -22.60 0.01
C SER A 39 -24.22 -22.17 0.33
N MET A 40 -24.46 -20.88 0.59
CA MET A 40 -25.79 -20.37 0.91
C MET A 40 -26.65 -20.08 -0.34
N PRO A 41 -27.98 -20.22 -0.25
CA PRO A 41 -28.88 -19.80 -1.31
C PRO A 41 -28.70 -18.30 -1.59
N CYS A 42 -28.60 -17.93 -2.87
CA CYS A 42 -28.47 -16.55 -3.29
C CYS A 42 -29.28 -16.25 -4.56
N LEU A 43 -29.82 -15.03 -4.64
CA LEU A 43 -30.45 -14.51 -5.83
C LEU A 43 -29.40 -13.78 -6.67
N ARG A 44 -29.30 -14.13 -7.95
CA ARG A 44 -28.39 -13.50 -8.90
C ARG A 44 -29.14 -12.50 -9.76
N LYS A 45 -28.59 -11.30 -9.89
CA LYS A 45 -29.10 -10.24 -10.77
C LYS A 45 -27.97 -9.72 -11.66
N PRO A 46 -28.27 -9.16 -12.85
CA PRO A 46 -27.27 -8.44 -13.63
C PRO A 46 -26.62 -7.36 -12.75
N ASN A 47 -25.33 -7.14 -12.95
CA ASN A 47 -24.60 -6.20 -12.13
C ASN A 47 -25.04 -4.77 -12.53
N PRO A 48 -25.53 -3.96 -11.57
CA PRO A 48 -26.08 -2.63 -11.89
C PRO A 48 -25.03 -1.65 -12.43
N LYS A 49 -23.74 -1.92 -12.22
CA LYS A 49 -22.67 -1.10 -12.80
C LYS A 49 -22.44 -1.40 -14.27
N HIS A 50 -22.45 -2.68 -14.66
CA HIS A 50 -22.24 -3.11 -16.03
C HIS A 50 -22.61 -4.59 -16.18
N GLU A 51 -23.40 -4.93 -17.20
CA GLU A 51 -23.92 -6.28 -17.40
C GLU A 51 -22.84 -7.36 -17.57
N ARG A 52 -21.73 -7.03 -18.26
CA ARG A 52 -20.58 -7.94 -18.45
C ARG A 52 -19.83 -8.29 -17.14
N PHE A 53 -20.05 -7.55 -16.05
CA PHE A 53 -19.39 -7.86 -14.79
C PHE A 53 -20.03 -9.06 -14.10
N ALA A 54 -19.31 -9.64 -13.14
CA ALA A 54 -19.82 -10.74 -12.34
C ALA A 54 -21.21 -10.39 -11.76
N PRO A 55 -22.21 -11.29 -11.89
CA PRO A 55 -23.58 -11.04 -11.42
C PRO A 55 -23.63 -10.65 -9.94
N LEU A 56 -24.53 -9.72 -9.62
CA LEU A 56 -24.80 -9.31 -8.25
C LEU A 56 -25.42 -10.47 -7.48
N LYS A 57 -24.76 -10.91 -6.41
CA LYS A 57 -25.29 -11.89 -5.46
C LYS A 57 -26.00 -11.20 -4.31
N LEU A 58 -27.28 -11.53 -4.13
CA LEU A 58 -28.15 -11.06 -3.06
C LEU A 58 -28.51 -12.21 -2.12
N TYR A 59 -28.42 -11.98 -0.82
CA TYR A 59 -28.71 -12.95 0.23
C TYR A 59 -29.82 -12.42 1.14
N LEU A 60 -30.62 -13.33 1.69
CA LEU A 60 -31.67 -12.97 2.65
C LEU A 60 -31.06 -12.65 4.02
N THR A 61 -31.40 -11.51 4.62
CA THR A 61 -30.87 -11.10 5.93
C THR A 61 -31.06 -12.18 6.99
N LYS A 62 -32.28 -12.71 7.14
CA LYS A 62 -32.61 -13.78 8.10
C LYS A 62 -31.73 -15.03 7.93
N ALA A 63 -31.45 -15.45 6.70
CA ALA A 63 -30.58 -16.60 6.45
C ALA A 63 -29.13 -16.32 6.85
N CYS A 64 -28.65 -15.09 6.62
CA CYS A 64 -27.34 -14.66 7.06
C CYS A 64 -27.24 -14.55 8.60
N GLU A 65 -28.27 -14.06 9.27
CA GLU A 65 -28.36 -14.01 10.74
C GLU A 65 -28.26 -15.40 11.34
N THR A 66 -29.07 -16.36 10.86
CA THR A 66 -29.00 -17.75 11.33
C THR A 66 -27.60 -18.33 11.15
N LYS A 67 -26.98 -18.14 9.98
CA LYS A 67 -25.61 -18.63 9.75
C LYS A 67 -24.55 -17.91 10.56
N CYS A 68 -24.75 -16.63 10.88
CA CYS A 68 -23.88 -15.89 11.76
C CYS A 68 -23.93 -16.47 13.18
N ILE A 69 -25.13 -16.75 13.69
CA ILE A 69 -25.34 -17.36 15.00
C ILE A 69 -24.75 -18.77 15.02
N ASP A 70 -24.90 -19.56 13.96
CA ASP A 70 -24.29 -20.91 13.86
C ASP A 70 -22.75 -20.88 14.02
N ILE A 71 -22.09 -19.83 13.54
CA ILE A 71 -20.61 -19.72 13.54
C ILE A 71 -20.08 -19.06 14.81
N TYR A 72 -20.71 -17.96 15.23
CA TYR A 72 -20.24 -17.13 16.35
C TYR A 72 -20.95 -17.45 17.67
N GLY A 73 -22.00 -18.27 17.65
CA GLY A 73 -22.84 -18.64 18.79
C GLY A 73 -23.88 -17.58 19.16
N SER A 74 -23.58 -16.29 18.99
CA SER A 74 -24.54 -15.21 19.19
C SER A 74 -24.17 -13.98 18.33
N MET A 75 -25.14 -13.08 18.13
CA MET A 75 -24.88 -11.81 17.47
C MET A 75 -23.93 -10.91 18.27
N GLU A 76 -24.01 -10.96 19.60
CA GLU A 76 -23.12 -10.21 20.49
C GLU A 76 -21.65 -10.61 20.32
N LYS A 77 -21.37 -11.93 20.30
CA LYS A 77 -20.01 -12.44 20.07
C LYS A 77 -19.45 -12.03 18.70
N MET A 78 -20.31 -11.93 17.68
CA MET A 78 -19.90 -11.41 16.37
C MET A 78 -19.53 -9.92 16.45
N ILE A 79 -20.29 -9.11 17.20
CA ILE A 79 -20.00 -7.70 17.40
C ILE A 79 -18.68 -7.51 18.17
N GLU A 80 -18.46 -8.26 19.26
CA GLU A 80 -17.21 -8.25 20.01
C GLU A 80 -16.00 -8.62 19.12
N GLU A 81 -16.12 -9.66 18.30
CA GLU A 81 -15.08 -10.07 17.36
C GLU A 81 -14.83 -8.99 16.30
N LYS A 82 -15.87 -8.27 15.88
CA LYS A 82 -15.74 -7.14 14.95
C LYS A 82 -14.93 -6.00 15.58
N GLU A 83 -15.28 -5.59 16.80
CA GLU A 83 -14.59 -4.54 17.54
C GLU A 83 -13.13 -4.91 17.79
N LYS A 84 -12.87 -6.17 18.14
CA LYS A 84 -11.50 -6.70 18.28
C LYS A 84 -10.70 -6.60 16.98
N ARG A 85 -11.31 -6.91 15.83
CA ARG A 85 -10.66 -6.77 14.50
C ARG A 85 -10.39 -5.32 14.14
N GLU A 86 -11.29 -4.41 14.47
CA GLU A 86 -11.13 -2.97 14.23
C GLU A 86 -10.02 -2.39 15.11
N LYS A 87 -9.99 -2.73 16.41
CA LYS A 87 -8.92 -2.34 17.33
C LYS A 87 -7.55 -2.82 16.84
N ASN A 88 -7.45 -4.10 16.45
CA ASN A 88 -6.21 -4.66 15.94
C ASN A 88 -5.75 -3.98 14.63
N GLN A 89 -6.68 -3.61 13.75
CA GLN A 89 -6.35 -2.87 12.54
C GLN A 89 -5.85 -1.46 12.86
N TYR A 90 -6.49 -0.78 13.79
CA TYR A 90 -6.07 0.54 14.26
C TYR A 90 -4.67 0.50 14.88
N GLU A 91 -4.39 -0.45 15.78
CA GLU A 91 -3.08 -0.62 16.40
C GLU A 91 -1.97 -0.89 15.37
N LYS A 92 -2.25 -1.72 14.35
CA LYS A 92 -1.33 -1.96 13.23
C LYS A 92 -1.11 -0.71 12.37
N ALA A 93 -2.14 0.07 12.13
CA ALA A 93 -2.02 1.33 11.39
C ALA A 93 -1.15 2.33 12.17
N VAL A 94 -1.38 2.47 13.48
CA VAL A 94 -0.60 3.33 14.36
C VAL A 94 0.87 2.89 14.41
N SER A 95 1.13 1.58 14.55
CA SER A 95 2.51 1.06 14.61
C SER A 95 3.25 1.28 13.29
N ARG A 96 2.57 1.12 12.14
CA ARG A 96 3.10 1.44 10.82
C ARG A 96 3.41 2.93 10.66
N THR A 97 2.55 3.82 11.12
CA THR A 97 2.81 5.26 11.08
C THR A 97 4.01 5.62 11.96
N LYS A 98 4.09 5.06 13.18
CA LYS A 98 5.24 5.27 14.09
C LYS A 98 6.56 4.79 13.48
N SER A 99 6.58 3.63 12.83
CA SER A 99 7.80 3.10 12.21
C SER A 99 8.26 3.94 11.03
N VAL A 100 7.33 4.44 10.21
CA VAL A 100 7.60 5.37 9.12
C VAL A 100 8.23 6.65 9.66
N ILE A 101 7.61 7.30 10.66
CA ILE A 101 8.14 8.53 11.29
C ILE A 101 9.54 8.30 11.85
N LYS A 102 9.77 7.19 12.58
CA LYS A 102 11.09 6.85 13.12
C LYS A 102 12.14 6.66 12.01
N GLY A 103 11.76 6.06 10.88
CA GLY A 103 12.62 5.90 9.72
C GLY A 103 12.97 7.23 9.02
N TYR A 104 12.03 8.17 8.96
CA TYR A 104 12.30 9.53 8.47
C TYR A 104 13.21 10.32 9.43
N GLY A 105 12.97 10.26 10.74
CA GLY A 105 13.81 10.90 11.75
C GLY A 105 15.26 10.40 11.73
N LYS A 106 15.48 9.09 11.58
CA LYS A 106 16.82 8.51 11.43
C LYS A 106 17.53 9.01 10.16
N ARG A 107 16.84 9.05 9.01
CA ARG A 107 17.40 9.56 7.75
C ARG A 107 17.84 11.02 7.86
N LYS A 108 17.04 11.85 8.53
CA LYS A 108 17.37 13.26 8.78
C LYS A 108 18.60 13.39 9.71
N ALA A 109 18.67 12.60 10.78
CA ALA A 109 19.82 12.60 11.70
C ALA A 109 21.12 12.12 11.03
N THR A 110 21.08 11.12 10.15
CA THR A 110 22.25 10.71 9.36
C THR A 110 22.66 11.76 8.33
N SER A 111 21.72 12.51 7.74
CA SER A 111 22.00 13.61 6.81
C SER A 111 22.66 14.80 7.52
N THR A 112 22.21 15.17 8.73
CA THR A 112 22.84 16.25 9.50
C THR A 112 24.22 15.86 10.05
N ASN A 113 24.43 14.58 10.42
CA ASN A 113 25.72 14.08 10.89
C ASN A 113 26.74 13.83 9.76
N SER A 114 26.31 13.72 8.50
CA SER A 114 27.21 13.65 7.35
C SER A 114 27.62 15.04 6.85
N ALA A 115 26.81 16.07 7.08
CA ALA A 115 27.19 17.46 6.83
C ALA A 115 28.26 17.99 7.81
N THR A 116 28.35 17.44 9.03
CA THR A 116 29.37 17.84 10.02
C THR A 116 30.64 16.97 10.02
N ARG A 117 30.66 15.85 9.27
CA ARG A 117 31.83 14.94 9.17
C ARG A 117 32.73 15.18 7.94
N SER A 118 32.49 16.25 7.18
CA SER A 118 33.38 16.72 6.11
C SER A 118 34.05 18.05 6.49
N LYS A 119 34.90 18.01 7.51
CA LYS A 119 35.95 19.01 7.73
C LYS A 119 37.10 18.38 8.52
N LYS A 120 37.66 17.33 7.95
CA LYS A 120 39.08 17.00 8.18
C LYS A 120 39.74 17.15 6.81
N THR A 121 39.89 18.39 6.40
CA THR A 121 40.82 18.76 5.33
C THR A 121 42.17 18.22 5.79
N LYS A 122 42.63 17.13 5.18
CA LYS A 122 44.06 16.89 5.13
C LYS A 122 44.63 18.15 4.48
N ASP A 123 45.61 18.77 5.12
CA ASP A 123 46.46 19.77 4.48
C ASP A 123 47.03 19.11 3.21
N VAL A 124 46.35 19.33 2.09
CA VAL A 124 46.87 19.05 0.77
C VAL A 124 47.53 20.35 0.40
N GLU A 125 48.86 20.38 0.49
CA GLU A 125 49.65 21.48 -0.06
C GLU A 125 49.16 21.74 -1.48
N GLU A 126 48.66 22.96 -1.71
CA GLU A 126 48.11 23.37 -3.00
C GLU A 126 49.24 23.37 -4.03
N HIS A 127 49.40 22.25 -4.74
CA HIS A 127 50.36 22.15 -5.82
C HIS A 127 49.90 23.04 -6.98
N GLN A 128 50.62 24.13 -7.22
CA GLN A 128 50.41 25.00 -8.36
C GLN A 128 51.10 24.41 -9.60
N HIS A 129 50.32 24.13 -10.65
CA HIS A 129 50.84 23.50 -11.86
C HIS A 129 51.66 24.49 -12.71
N GLU A 130 52.97 24.29 -12.76
CA GLU A 130 53.84 24.93 -13.75
C GLU A 130 54.07 24.01 -14.94
N TYR A 131 53.76 24.48 -16.14
CA TYR A 131 53.92 23.73 -17.40
C TYR A 131 55.13 24.24 -18.16
N ILE A 132 56.24 23.50 -18.07
CA ILE A 132 57.54 23.92 -18.61
C ILE A 132 57.78 23.34 -20.02
N GLN A 133 57.17 22.19 -20.34
CA GLN A 133 57.39 21.51 -21.62
C GLN A 133 56.14 21.55 -22.49
N GLU A 134 56.27 22.13 -23.68
CA GLU A 134 55.30 22.05 -24.78
C GLU A 134 55.83 21.08 -25.84
N VAL A 135 55.07 20.03 -26.15
CA VAL A 135 55.43 19.08 -27.21
C VAL A 135 54.32 19.09 -28.26
N GLU A 136 54.69 19.32 -29.52
CA GLU A 136 53.78 19.22 -30.66
C GLU A 136 53.50 17.74 -30.97
N GLN A 137 52.23 17.39 -31.11
CA GLN A 137 51.79 16.09 -31.58
C GLN A 137 51.43 16.16 -33.06
N ASP A 138 51.64 15.05 -33.78
CA ASP A 138 51.46 14.91 -35.23
C ASP A 138 50.07 15.33 -35.77
N ASN A 139 49.09 15.52 -34.89
CA ASN A 139 47.71 15.88 -35.19
C ASN A 139 47.41 17.39 -35.08
N GLY A 140 48.43 18.26 -35.02
CA GLY A 140 48.25 19.71 -34.82
C GLY A 140 47.82 20.10 -33.40
N LEU A 141 47.96 19.19 -32.45
CA LEU A 141 47.63 19.38 -31.03
C LEU A 141 48.93 19.52 -30.23
N TRP A 142 48.93 20.41 -29.25
CA TRP A 142 50.09 20.67 -28.40
C TRP A 142 49.82 20.10 -27.00
N LEU A 143 50.78 19.38 -26.43
CA LEU A 143 50.71 18.80 -25.09
C LEU A 143 51.61 19.60 -24.14
N LYS A 144 51.04 20.06 -23.02
CA LYS A 144 51.78 20.63 -21.90
C LYS A 144 51.77 19.67 -20.72
N THR A 145 52.95 19.35 -20.17
CA THR A 145 53.07 18.43 -19.03
C THR A 145 53.68 19.16 -17.82
N CYS A 146 53.04 19.04 -16.66
CA CYS A 146 53.55 19.52 -15.39
C CYS A 146 54.41 18.44 -14.72
N ALA A 147 55.39 18.82 -13.89
CA ALA A 147 56.26 17.91 -13.16
C ALA A 147 55.51 16.92 -12.24
N CYS A 148 54.26 17.23 -11.85
CA CYS A 148 53.39 16.33 -11.09
C CYS A 148 52.76 15.21 -11.95
N GLY A 149 53.04 15.15 -13.25
CA GLY A 149 52.49 14.17 -14.18
C GLY A 149 51.12 14.54 -14.78
N LEU A 150 50.62 15.75 -14.53
CA LEU A 150 49.41 16.25 -15.20
C LEU A 150 49.75 16.74 -16.61
N SER A 151 49.06 16.21 -17.61
CA SER A 151 49.25 16.58 -19.02
C SER A 151 47.96 17.15 -19.62
N VAL A 152 48.05 18.31 -20.28
CA VAL A 152 46.92 19.02 -20.89
C VAL A 152 47.18 19.23 -22.38
N THR A 153 46.23 18.83 -23.24
CA THR A 153 46.27 19.06 -24.69
C THR A 153 45.54 20.36 -25.06
N PHE A 154 46.14 21.20 -25.90
CA PHE A 154 45.55 22.46 -26.38
C PHE A 154 45.89 22.69 -27.86
N HIS A 155 45.20 23.64 -28.49
CA HIS A 155 45.45 24.08 -29.87
C HIS A 155 46.08 25.48 -29.83
N LYS A 156 47.16 25.70 -30.59
CA LYS A 156 47.82 27.01 -30.66
C LYS A 156 47.19 27.78 -31.84
N LEU A 157 46.53 28.90 -31.55
CA LEU A 157 45.98 29.83 -32.55
C LEU A 157 47.09 30.65 -33.19
#